data_AF-A0A7X8CYT2-F1
#
_entry.id   AF-A0A7X8CYT2-F1
#
_cell.length_a   1.000
_cell.length_b   1.000
_cell.length_c   1.000
_cell.angle_alpha   90.00
_cell.angle_beta   90.00
_cell.angle_gamma   90.00
#
_symmetry.space_group_name_H-M   'P 1'
#
loop_
_entity.id
_entity.type
_entity.pdbx_description
1 polymer ?
#
loop_
_entity_poly.entity_id
_entity_poly.type
_entity_poly.pdbx_seq_one_letter_code
_entity_poly.pdbx_strand_id
1 'polypeptide(L)'
;MSVNTEKSMHDGSGITRLGITQEPWLAPEGTMDIVLESLRQLIDYELAVILSFEGKDTLRVRTMKGPLATRRLADFSISLLERRDLALLLAAGEPRLLDTEPGFVDTYAEILDLPEGHSCLAAPLTV
;
A
#
# COMPACT_ATOMS: atom_id res chain seq x y z
N MET A 1 1.72 0.10 -77.93
CA MET A 1 0.80 0.30 -76.79
C MET A 1 0.03 -0.99 -76.59
N SER A 2 0.29 -1.71 -75.50
CA SER A 2 -0.52 -2.87 -75.09
C SER A 2 -0.48 -2.92 -73.56
N VAL A 3 -1.65 -2.77 -72.95
CA VAL A 3 -1.87 -2.97 -71.52
C VAL A 3 -3.17 -3.77 -71.42
N ASN A 4 -3.13 -4.90 -70.74
CA ASN A 4 -3.90 -5.09 -69.51
C ASN A 4 -3.60 -6.48 -68.92
N THR A 5 -3.31 -6.43 -67.62
CA THR A 5 -2.97 -7.52 -66.73
C THR A 5 -4.02 -7.49 -65.63
N GLU A 6 -4.54 -8.63 -65.20
CA GLU A 6 -4.78 -8.94 -63.79
C GLU A 6 -5.27 -10.39 -63.67
N LYS A 7 -4.57 -11.16 -62.83
CA LYS A 7 -4.89 -12.55 -62.47
C LYS A 7 -4.99 -12.59 -60.94
N SER A 8 -6.18 -12.89 -60.43
CA SER A 8 -6.46 -13.12 -59.01
C SER A 8 -6.59 -14.62 -58.76
N MET A 9 -5.92 -15.12 -57.72
CA MET A 9 -6.03 -16.49 -57.21
C MET A 9 -6.04 -16.44 -55.68
N HIS A 10 -7.07 -17.06 -55.08
CA HIS A 10 -7.26 -17.31 -53.66
C HIS A 10 -6.17 -18.19 -53.04
N ASP A 11 -5.83 -17.98 -51.76
CA ASP A 11 -5.87 -19.07 -50.76
C ASP A 11 -5.87 -18.58 -49.29
N GLY A 12 -6.64 -19.30 -48.46
CA GLY A 12 -6.40 -19.71 -47.07
C GLY A 12 -5.92 -18.76 -45.96
N SER A 13 -6.72 -18.68 -44.89
CA SER A 13 -6.34 -19.09 -43.50
C SER A 13 -6.88 -18.14 -42.43
N GLY A 14 -7.63 -18.70 -41.49
CA GLY A 14 -8.22 -18.00 -40.36
C GLY A 14 -7.17 -17.45 -39.40
N ILE A 15 -7.46 -16.28 -38.83
CA ILE A 15 -6.77 -15.80 -37.62
C ILE A 15 -7.84 -15.32 -36.66
N THR A 16 -8.14 -16.18 -35.70
CA THR A 16 -8.83 -15.88 -34.45
C THR A 16 -8.19 -14.65 -33.80
N ARG A 17 -8.94 -13.56 -33.63
CA ARG A 17 -8.55 -12.46 -32.74
C ARG A 17 -8.61 -13.00 -31.31
N LEU A 18 -7.49 -13.53 -30.82
CA LEU A 18 -7.30 -13.84 -29.41
C LEU A 18 -7.45 -12.56 -28.58
N GLY A 19 -8.11 -12.72 -27.45
CA GLY A 19 -8.51 -11.66 -26.54
C GLY A 19 -7.33 -10.80 -26.10
N ILE A 20 -7.59 -9.51 -26.08
CA ILE A 20 -6.82 -8.59 -25.25
C ILE A 20 -7.31 -8.86 -23.83
N THR A 21 -6.67 -9.79 -23.12
CA THR A 21 -6.78 -9.82 -21.66
C THR A 21 -6.14 -8.52 -21.19
N GLN A 22 -6.96 -7.50 -20.95
CA GLN A 22 -6.50 -6.31 -20.26
C GLN A 22 -6.15 -6.76 -18.84
N GLU A 23 -4.88 -7.07 -18.58
CA GLU A 23 -4.38 -7.04 -17.21
C GLU A 23 -4.68 -5.63 -16.71
N PRO A 24 -5.53 -5.46 -15.69
CA PRO A 24 -5.77 -4.15 -15.15
C PRO A 24 -4.46 -3.73 -14.51
N TRP A 25 -3.72 -2.86 -15.21
CA TRP A 25 -2.68 -2.06 -14.59
C TRP A 25 -3.39 -1.18 -13.57
N LEU A 26 -3.54 -1.73 -12.36
CA LEU A 26 -4.06 -1.00 -11.23
C LEU A 26 -3.04 0.08 -10.92
N ALA A 27 -3.53 1.31 -10.78
CA ALA A 27 -2.73 2.38 -10.21
C ALA A 27 -2.16 1.90 -8.86
N PRO A 28 -0.95 2.33 -8.44
CA PRO A 28 -0.31 1.87 -7.21
C PRO A 28 -1.22 1.88 -5.98
N GLU A 29 -2.11 2.87 -5.90
CA GLU A 29 -3.09 3.02 -4.83
C GLU A 29 -4.11 1.87 -4.82
N GLY A 30 -4.60 1.48 -6.01
CA GLY A 30 -5.52 0.35 -6.18
C GLY A 30 -4.86 -0.99 -5.88
N THR A 31 -3.58 -1.16 -6.25
CA THR A 31 -2.81 -2.35 -5.88
C THR A 31 -2.62 -2.45 -4.38
N MET A 32 -2.27 -1.36 -3.71
CA MET A 32 -2.05 -1.36 -2.26
C MET A 32 -3.34 -1.63 -1.48
N ASP A 33 -4.48 -1.14 -1.96
CA ASP A 33 -5.78 -1.44 -1.36
C ASP A 33 -6.05 -2.95 -1.33
N ILE A 34 -5.77 -3.64 -2.45
CA ILE A 34 -5.90 -5.10 -2.57
C ILE A 34 -4.92 -5.82 -1.65
N VAL A 35 -3.67 -5.36 -1.56
CA VAL A 35 -2.65 -5.97 -0.69
C VAL A 35 -3.09 -5.92 0.76
N LEU A 36 -3.51 -4.74 1.24
CA LEU A 36 -3.96 -4.59 2.62
C LEU A 36 -5.21 -5.42 2.89
N GLU A 37 -6.23 -5.37 2.00
CA GLU A 37 -7.42 -6.19 2.15
C GLU A 37 -7.09 -7.69 2.21
N SER A 38 -6.13 -8.15 1.40
CA SER A 38 -5.67 -9.54 1.42
C SER A 38 -4.95 -9.88 2.73
N LEU A 39 -4.13 -8.98 3.26
CA LEU A 39 -3.46 -9.16 4.55
C LEU A 39 -4.47 -9.32 5.69
N ARG A 40 -5.59 -8.57 5.65
CA ARG A 40 -6.65 -8.65 6.66
C ARG A 40 -7.29 -10.04 6.75
N GLN A 41 -7.31 -10.78 5.64
CA GLN A 41 -7.82 -12.16 5.62
C GLN A 41 -6.92 -13.16 6.38
N LEU A 42 -5.66 -12.79 6.60
CA LEU A 42 -4.66 -13.62 7.29
C LEU A 42 -4.46 -13.20 8.75
N ILE A 43 -4.48 -11.89 8.99
CA ILE A 43 -4.28 -11.28 10.29
C ILE A 43 -5.40 -10.26 10.47
N ASP A 44 -6.30 -10.52 11.43
CA ASP A 44 -7.36 -9.57 11.73
C ASP A 44 -6.76 -8.30 12.31
N TYR A 45 -7.02 -7.18 11.65
CA TYR A 45 -6.58 -5.86 12.08
C TYR A 45 -7.71 -4.85 11.88
N GLU A 46 -7.74 -3.88 12.78
CA GLU A 46 -8.72 -2.79 12.73
C GLU A 46 -8.19 -1.56 12.00
N LEU A 47 -6.86 -1.44 11.89
CA LEU A 47 -6.17 -0.39 11.15
C LEU A 47 -4.82 -0.88 10.63
N ALA A 48 -4.61 -0.77 9.32
CA ALA A 48 -3.30 -0.84 8.69
C ALA A 48 -2.98 0.52 8.06
N VAL A 49 -1.75 0.99 8.24
CA VAL A 49 -1.29 2.29 7.73
C VAL A 49 0.07 2.10 7.05
N ILE A 50 0.20 2.64 5.85
CA ILE A 50 1.49 2.75 5.15
C ILE A 50 2.02 4.16 5.34
N LEU A 51 3.21 4.24 5.94
CA LEU A 51 3.92 5.49 6.18
C LEU A 51 5.08 5.59 5.19
N SER A 52 5.21 6.72 4.49
CA SER A 52 6.45 7.03 3.77
C SER A 52 7.38 7.83 4.65
N PHE A 53 8.66 7.47 4.63
CA PHE A 53 9.72 8.30 5.19
C PHE A 53 10.04 9.45 4.24
N GLU A 54 9.67 10.67 4.63
CA GLU A 54 9.91 11.90 3.87
C GLU A 54 11.09 12.67 4.50
N GLY A 55 12.27 12.61 3.88
CA GLY A 55 13.43 13.34 4.38
C GLY A 55 14.12 12.65 5.56
N LYS A 56 14.60 13.41 6.57
CA LYS A 56 15.43 12.86 7.67
C LYS A 56 14.63 12.38 8.88
N ASP A 57 13.48 12.98 9.18
CA ASP A 57 12.83 12.82 10.48
C ASP A 57 11.29 12.81 10.43
N THR A 58 10.68 12.66 9.25
CA THR A 58 9.22 12.71 9.11
C THR A 58 8.68 11.43 8.47
N LEU A 59 7.65 10.85 9.08
CA LEU A 59 6.81 9.80 8.50
C LEU A 59 5.46 10.40 8.10
N ARG A 60 5.03 10.20 6.86
CA ARG A 60 3.72 10.68 6.36
C ARG A 60 2.83 9.51 5.97
N VAL A 61 1.55 9.56 6.37
CA VAL A 61 0.55 8.59 5.92
C VAL A 61 0.36 8.68 4.40
N ARG A 62 0.55 7.55 3.72
CA ARG A 62 0.29 7.39 2.28
C ARG A 62 -1.02 6.69 1.99
N THR A 63 -1.32 5.66 2.76
CA THR A 63 -2.59 4.95 2.68
C THR A 63 -2.93 4.32 4.02
N MET A 64 -4.20 3.98 4.18
CA MET A 64 -4.75 3.36 5.37
C MET A 64 -5.92 2.46 4.98
N LYS A 65 -6.15 1.39 5.75
CA LYS A 65 -7.24 0.45 5.54
C LYS A 65 -7.73 -0.11 6.86
N GLY A 66 -9.01 -0.41 6.96
CA GLY A 66 -9.63 -1.03 8.14
C GLY A 66 -10.79 -0.20 8.70
N PRO A 67 -11.57 -0.76 9.63
CA PRO A 67 -12.71 -0.08 10.25
C PRO A 67 -12.36 1.22 10.99
N LEU A 68 -11.12 1.35 11.50
CA LEU A 68 -10.67 2.57 12.17
C LEU A 68 -10.01 3.58 11.23
N ALA A 69 -9.97 3.32 9.92
CA ALA A 69 -9.45 4.27 8.94
C ALA A 69 -10.37 5.49 8.84
N THR A 70 -9.85 6.68 9.15
CA THR A 70 -10.61 7.94 9.12
C THR A 70 -9.90 9.00 8.30
N ARG A 71 -10.63 9.96 7.73
CA ARG A 71 -10.02 11.08 6.97
C ARG A 71 -9.05 11.92 7.79
N ARG A 72 -9.08 11.87 9.12
CA ARG A 72 -8.12 12.59 9.99
C ARG A 72 -6.70 12.02 9.90
N LEU A 73 -6.58 10.74 9.56
CA LEU A 73 -5.30 10.08 9.30
C LEU A 73 -4.75 10.43 7.93
N ALA A 74 -5.58 10.86 6.98
CA ALA A 74 -5.10 11.33 5.69
C ALA A 74 -4.17 12.54 5.89
N ASP A 75 -2.99 12.49 5.29
CA ASP A 75 -1.92 13.49 5.41
C ASP A 75 -1.31 13.68 6.81
N PHE A 76 -1.71 12.87 7.81
CA PHE A 76 -1.09 12.90 9.13
C PHE A 76 0.40 12.61 9.03
N SER A 77 1.18 13.32 9.84
CA SER A 77 2.64 13.23 9.85
C SER A 77 3.12 12.99 11.27
N ILE A 78 4.13 12.14 11.40
CA ILE A 78 4.75 11.79 12.67
C ILE A 78 6.19 12.27 12.62
N SER A 79 6.57 13.07 13.62
CA SER A 79 7.94 13.50 13.83
C SER A 79 8.74 12.40 14.52
N LEU A 80 9.82 11.92 13.90
CA LEU A 80 10.74 10.94 14.46
C LEU A 80 11.63 11.54 15.57
N LEU A 81 11.70 12.87 15.67
CA LEU A 81 12.34 13.53 16.81
C LEU A 81 11.53 13.36 18.09
N GLU A 82 10.20 13.32 17.96
CA GLU A 82 9.23 13.14 19.05
C GLU A 82 8.95 11.66 19.30
N ARG A 83 8.84 10.86 18.23
CA ARG A 83 8.64 9.41 18.26
C ARG A 83 9.96 8.65 18.08
N ARG A 84 10.79 8.72 19.12
CA ARG A 84 12.12 8.09 19.14
C ARG A 84 12.08 6.58 19.01
N ASP A 85 11.02 5.94 19.51
CA ASP A 85 10.75 4.52 19.34
C ASP A 85 10.63 4.13 17.86
N LEU A 86 9.88 4.91 17.07
CA LEU A 86 9.80 4.72 15.61
C LEU A 86 11.14 4.98 14.92
N ALA A 87 11.90 5.97 15.38
CA ALA A 87 13.24 6.25 14.84
C ALA A 87 14.19 5.06 15.06
N LEU A 88 14.18 4.46 16.26
CA LEU A 88 14.96 3.27 16.60
C LEU A 88 14.49 2.03 15.83
N LEU A 89 13.18 1.90 15.60
CA LEU A 89 12.61 0.84 14.78
C LEU A 89 13.13 0.91 13.34
N LEU A 90 13.09 2.09 12.71
CA LEU A 90 13.61 2.29 11.36
C LEU A 90 15.11 2.03 11.28
N ALA A 91 15.88 2.49 12.27
CA ALA A 91 17.33 2.31 12.31
C ALA A 91 17.75 0.83 12.46
N ALA A 92 16.96 0.01 13.15
CA ALA A 92 17.25 -1.42 13.28
C ALA A 92 16.84 -2.24 12.06
N GLY A 93 15.84 -1.79 11.30
CA GLY A 93 15.38 -2.48 10.09
C GLY A 93 14.59 -3.77 10.33
N GLU A 94 14.14 -4.03 11.56
CA GLU A 94 13.42 -5.25 11.92
C GLU A 94 12.00 -4.94 12.45
N PRO A 95 10.99 -5.77 12.12
CA PRO A 95 9.63 -5.61 12.65
C PRO A 95 9.57 -5.77 14.16
N ARG A 96 8.79 -4.91 14.83
CA ARG A 96 8.58 -4.94 16.28
C ARG A 96 7.18 -4.54 16.66
N LEU A 97 6.71 -5.07 17.79
CA LEU A 97 5.53 -4.55 18.45
C LEU A 97 5.86 -3.18 19.05
N LEU A 98 5.02 -2.18 18.78
CA LEU A 98 5.05 -0.88 19.43
C LEU A 98 4.25 -0.97 20.72
N ASP A 99 4.89 -0.45 21.76
CA ASP A 99 4.80 -0.68 23.20
C ASP A 99 3.52 -1.23 23.87
N THR A 100 3.77 -1.85 25.02
CA THR A 100 2.80 -2.27 26.05
C THR A 100 3.20 -1.77 27.45
N GLU A 101 4.26 -0.96 27.57
CA GLU A 101 4.75 -0.43 28.84
C GLU A 101 3.92 0.75 29.39
N PRO A 102 3.89 0.95 30.73
CA PRO A 102 3.16 2.05 31.35
C PRO A 102 3.73 3.42 30.95
N GLY A 103 2.88 4.29 30.38
CA GLY A 103 3.24 5.65 29.97
C GLY A 103 3.49 5.82 28.47
N PHE A 104 3.26 4.78 27.67
CA PHE A 104 3.26 4.86 26.21
C PHE A 104 2.15 5.80 25.70
N VAL A 105 2.49 6.61 24.71
CA VAL A 105 1.54 7.45 23.98
C VAL A 105 1.29 6.80 22.62
N ASP A 106 0.04 6.47 22.36
CA ASP A 106 -0.37 5.82 21.12
C ASP A 106 0.05 6.62 19.89
N THR A 107 0.38 5.91 18.82
CA THR A 107 0.86 6.54 17.58
C THR A 107 -0.10 7.54 16.98
N TYR A 108 -1.39 7.38 17.28
CA TYR A 108 -2.45 8.21 16.77
C TYR A 108 -3.25 8.89 17.88
N ALA A 109 -2.72 8.99 19.11
CA ALA A 109 -3.44 9.48 20.31
C ALA A 109 -4.14 10.84 20.10
N GLU A 110 -3.61 11.72 19.25
CA GLU A 110 -4.19 13.04 18.99
C GLU A 110 -5.35 13.02 17.98
N ILE A 111 -5.46 11.95 17.20
CA ILE A 111 -6.32 11.89 16.02
C ILE A 111 -7.29 10.71 16.01
N LEU A 112 -7.02 9.68 16.80
CA LEU A 112 -7.81 8.46 16.90
C LEU A 112 -7.65 7.86 18.30
N ASP A 113 -8.77 7.63 18.96
CA ASP A 113 -8.82 6.82 20.16
C ASP A 113 -8.80 5.34 19.75
N LEU A 114 -7.71 4.65 20.07
CA LEU A 114 -7.59 3.21 19.81
C LEU A 114 -8.26 2.43 20.95
N PRO A 115 -8.84 1.24 20.67
CA PRO A 115 -9.43 0.40 21.70
C PRO A 115 -8.45 0.03 22.82
N GLU A 116 -8.97 -0.20 24.03
CA GLU A 116 -8.16 -0.71 25.13
C GLU A 116 -7.53 -2.07 24.76
N GLY A 117 -6.24 -2.23 25.07
CA GLY A 117 -5.50 -3.46 24.76
C GLY A 117 -5.17 -3.65 23.29
N HIS A 118 -5.30 -2.62 22.45
CA HIS A 118 -4.81 -2.69 21.08
C HIS A 118 -3.31 -3.02 21.05
N SER A 119 -2.90 -3.77 20.03
CA SER A 119 -1.50 -4.10 19.79
C SER A 119 -1.11 -3.54 18.44
N CYS A 120 0.04 -2.86 18.37
CA CYS A 120 0.53 -2.29 17.13
C CYS A 120 1.81 -3.02 16.70
N LEU A 121 1.81 -3.55 15.48
CA LEU A 121 3.02 -4.05 14.82
C LEU A 121 3.51 -2.98 13.84
N ALA A 122 4.79 -2.62 13.94
CA ALA A 122 5.45 -1.79 12.95
C ALA A 122 6.58 -2.57 12.28
N ALA A 123 6.60 -2.53 10.95
CA ALA A 123 7.59 -3.20 10.12
C ALA A 123 8.26 -2.16 9.21
N PRO A 124 9.57 -1.92 9.35
CA PRO A 124 10.32 -1.15 8.36
C PRO A 124 10.26 -1.84 7.00
N LEU A 125 9.93 -1.08 5.95
CA LEU A 125 10.03 -1.55 4.58
C LEU A 125 11.35 -1.06 4.00
N THR A 126 12.42 -1.84 4.21
CA THR A 126 13.75 -1.55 3.66
C THR A 126 13.97 -2.30 2.35
N VAL A 127 14.62 -1.64 1.38
CA VAL A 127 15.10 -2.24 0.12
C VAL A 127 16.55 -2.67 0.23
#